data_AF-A0A6A5F449-F1
#
_entry.id   AF-A0A6A5F449-F1
#
_cell.length_a   1.000
_cell.length_b   1.000
_cell.length_c   1.000
_cell.angle_alpha   90.00
_cell.angle_beta   90.00
_cell.angle_gamma   90.00
#
_symmetry.space_group_name_H-M   'P 1'
#
loop_
_entity.id
_entity.type
_entity.pdbx_description
1 polymer ?
#
loop_
_entity_poly.entity_id
_entity_poly.type
_entity_poly.pdbx_seq_one_letter_code
_entity_poly.pdbx_strand_id
1 'polypeptide(L)'
;MKKEIRTGGKEILEGPGDPGGQGDPGCGAQGDPGAGGGPWGQQGDPGCKYLGGASKEILAEVERNLQDAMQVCRNVLLDPFLLPGGGAIEMAVSKRLMERSRALTGIEQWPYRAVATALEVVPRTLIQNCGASTIRVLTSLRAKHTQENSVNWGVDGETGCLADMMELGIWEPLAVKAQTYKTAMETAILLLRIDDIVSGHKKKDKDEQMGGQGAE
;
A
#
# COMPACT_ATOMS: atom_id res chain seq x y z
N MET A 1 -11.90 -32.26 -2.23
CA MET A 1 -12.05 -32.40 -0.77
C MET A 1 -12.20 -31.01 -0.17
N LYS A 2 -13.44 -30.60 0.11
CA LYS A 2 -13.76 -29.40 0.88
C LYS A 2 -13.70 -29.79 2.36
N LYS A 3 -13.02 -29.01 3.20
CA LYS A 3 -13.16 -29.11 4.65
C LYS A 3 -13.59 -27.74 5.17
N GLU A 4 -14.88 -27.68 5.50
CA GLU A 4 -15.45 -26.74 6.47
C GLU A 4 -14.67 -26.86 7.79
N ILE A 5 -14.28 -25.72 8.36
CA ILE A 5 -13.99 -25.62 9.78
C ILE A 5 -15.17 -24.88 10.39
N ARG A 6 -16.00 -25.66 11.06
CA ARG A 6 -17.18 -25.26 11.80
C ARG A 6 -16.73 -25.06 13.25
N THR A 7 -16.73 -23.84 13.73
CA THR A 7 -16.68 -23.56 15.17
C THR A 7 -17.87 -22.68 15.51
N GLY A 8 -18.92 -23.33 16.00
CA GLY A 8 -20.01 -22.65 16.70
C GLY A 8 -19.56 -22.28 18.10
N GLY A 9 -19.97 -21.11 18.55
CA GLY A 9 -19.68 -20.58 19.87
C GLY A 9 -20.36 -19.22 20.03
N LYS A 10 -21.64 -19.28 20.33
CA LYS A 10 -22.59 -18.18 20.46
C LYS A 10 -22.43 -17.57 21.86
N GLU A 11 -22.08 -16.29 21.97
CA GLU A 11 -22.43 -15.49 23.15
C GLU A 11 -22.83 -14.08 22.72
N ILE A 12 -24.11 -13.80 23.00
CA ILE A 12 -24.83 -12.56 22.81
C ILE A 12 -24.79 -11.90 24.19
N LEU A 13 -24.20 -10.71 24.31
CA LEU A 13 -24.39 -9.88 25.50
C LEU A 13 -25.08 -8.59 25.05
N GLU A 14 -26.40 -8.63 25.13
CA GLU A 14 -27.25 -7.44 25.22
C GLU A 14 -26.98 -6.72 26.55
N GLY A 15 -26.99 -5.38 26.52
CA GLY A 15 -26.57 -4.52 27.63
C GLY A 15 -27.56 -4.43 28.79
N PRO A 16 -27.30 -3.54 29.76
CA PRO A 16 -28.32 -3.10 30.70
C PRO A 16 -28.87 -1.71 30.34
N GLY A 17 -30.18 -1.58 30.54
CA GLY A 17 -31.05 -0.48 30.16
C GLY A 17 -30.69 0.92 30.68
N ASP A 18 -31.10 1.86 29.85
CA ASP A 18 -31.25 3.29 30.08
C ASP A 18 -32.41 3.56 31.06
N PRO A 19 -32.25 4.39 32.11
CA PRO A 19 -33.38 5.03 32.77
C PRO A 19 -33.47 6.49 32.31
N GLY A 20 -34.63 6.84 31.76
CA GLY A 20 -34.91 8.15 31.17
C GLY A 20 -34.63 9.35 32.06
N GLY A 21 -34.21 10.43 31.40
CA GLY A 21 -34.17 11.79 31.91
C GLY A 21 -34.92 12.72 30.96
N GLN A 22 -35.87 13.44 31.52
CA GLN A 22 -36.80 14.37 30.88
C GLN A 22 -36.10 15.49 30.10
N GLY A 23 -36.80 15.97 29.07
CA GLY A 23 -36.31 17.00 28.17
C GLY A 23 -36.23 18.39 28.80
N ASP A 24 -35.41 19.22 28.16
CA ASP A 24 -35.55 20.66 28.17
C ASP A 24 -35.64 21.15 26.72
N PRO A 25 -36.69 21.92 26.37
CA PRO A 25 -36.78 22.61 25.10
C PRO A 25 -36.13 24.00 25.24
N GLY A 26 -35.29 24.36 24.29
CA GLY A 26 -35.02 25.76 23.99
C GLY A 26 -33.60 26.23 24.27
N CYS A 27 -32.84 26.38 23.20
CA CYS A 27 -32.26 27.69 22.93
C CYS A 27 -32.31 27.91 21.41
N GLY A 28 -33.34 28.63 20.98
CA GLY A 28 -33.41 29.14 19.63
C GLY A 28 -32.30 30.17 19.42
N ALA A 29 -31.52 29.99 18.36
CA ALA A 29 -30.97 31.11 17.64
C ALA A 29 -31.75 31.19 16.32
N GLN A 30 -32.57 32.24 16.21
CA GLN A 30 -33.14 32.74 14.96
C GLN A 30 -32.05 32.77 13.89
N GLY A 31 -32.24 32.28 12.66
CA GLY A 31 -33.30 32.66 11.74
C GLY A 31 -32.73 33.72 10.79
N ASP A 32 -32.14 33.28 9.67
CA ASP A 32 -31.99 34.11 8.47
C ASP A 32 -32.76 33.41 7.32
N PRO A 33 -33.92 33.93 6.90
CA PRO A 33 -34.62 33.47 5.73
C PRO A 33 -34.19 34.32 4.52
N GLY A 34 -33.51 33.71 3.57
CA GLY A 34 -33.49 34.21 2.20
C GLY A 34 -32.11 34.48 1.62
N ALA A 35 -31.55 33.47 0.95
CA ALA A 35 -30.90 33.67 -0.34
C ALA A 35 -30.69 32.31 -1.05
N GLY A 36 -31.35 32.13 -2.19
CA GLY A 36 -30.88 31.25 -3.25
C GLY A 36 -31.29 29.78 -3.15
N GLY A 37 -32.33 29.41 -3.91
CA GLY A 37 -32.58 28.02 -4.25
C GLY A 37 -31.39 27.40 -4.97
N GLY A 38 -30.89 26.30 -4.44
CA GLY A 38 -30.00 25.35 -5.10
C GLY A 38 -30.73 24.01 -5.28
N PRO A 39 -30.60 23.33 -6.44
CA PRO A 39 -31.44 22.20 -6.79
C PRO A 39 -30.77 20.90 -6.35
N TRP A 40 -30.77 20.57 -5.06
CA TRP A 40 -30.38 19.21 -4.65
C TRP A 40 -31.38 18.70 -3.63
N GLY A 41 -32.34 17.94 -4.16
CA GLY A 41 -33.24 17.12 -3.40
C GLY A 41 -32.47 16.15 -2.52
N GLN A 42 -33.11 15.80 -1.41
CA GLN A 42 -32.66 14.81 -0.46
C GLN A 42 -32.45 13.46 -1.13
N GLN A 43 -31.20 13.13 -1.36
CA GLN A 43 -30.71 11.76 -1.53
C GLN A 43 -29.51 11.67 -0.59
N GLY A 44 -29.60 10.88 0.47
CA GLY A 44 -28.45 10.64 1.33
C GLY A 44 -27.36 9.97 0.51
N ASP A 45 -26.32 10.71 0.18
CA ASP A 45 -25.13 10.14 -0.47
C ASP A 45 -24.52 9.10 0.48
N PRO A 46 -24.22 7.87 0.02
CA PRO A 46 -23.59 6.86 0.84
C PRO A 46 -22.13 7.25 1.03
N GLY A 47 -21.85 8.03 2.08
CA GLY A 47 -20.47 8.27 2.54
C GLY A 47 -20.14 9.65 3.09
N CYS A 48 -21.04 10.30 3.84
CA CYS A 48 -20.61 11.46 4.63
C CYS A 48 -19.75 11.00 5.81
N LYS A 49 -18.44 11.19 5.72
CA LYS A 49 -17.48 10.91 6.80
C LYS A 49 -17.25 12.18 7.61
N TYR A 50 -17.69 12.20 8.87
CA TYR A 50 -17.34 13.28 9.79
C TYR A 50 -15.97 13.00 10.40
N LEU A 51 -14.95 13.73 9.96
CA LEU A 51 -13.59 13.67 10.50
C LEU A 51 -13.31 14.94 11.30
N GLY A 52 -13.19 14.81 12.62
CA GLY A 52 -12.78 15.88 13.53
C GLY A 52 -11.28 15.82 13.81
N GLY A 53 -10.60 16.97 13.90
CA GLY A 53 -9.16 17.01 14.12
C GLY A 53 -8.62 18.42 14.39
N ALA A 54 -7.48 18.49 15.06
CA ALA A 54 -6.87 19.74 15.54
C ALA A 54 -6.22 20.59 14.42
N SER A 55 -5.87 19.99 13.28
CA SER A 55 -5.21 20.68 12.16
C SER A 55 -5.64 20.08 10.83
N LYS A 56 -5.75 20.93 9.79
CA LYS A 56 -6.20 20.53 8.45
C LYS A 56 -5.27 19.48 7.81
N GLU A 57 -3.98 19.55 8.08
CA GLU A 57 -2.98 18.60 7.56
C GLU A 57 -3.16 17.20 8.16
N ILE A 58 -3.38 17.11 9.47
CA ILE A 58 -3.65 15.84 10.16
C ILE A 58 -4.96 15.25 9.65
N LEU A 59 -6.00 16.08 9.46
CA LEU A 59 -7.28 15.64 8.90
C LEU A 59 -7.11 15.04 7.49
N ALA A 60 -6.35 15.70 6.62
CA ALA A 60 -6.09 15.19 5.27
C ALA A 60 -5.28 13.88 5.28
N GLU A 61 -4.39 13.69 6.26
CA GLU A 61 -3.64 12.44 6.44
C GLU A 61 -4.54 11.31 6.93
N VAL A 62 -5.40 11.59 7.92
CA VAL A 62 -6.38 10.61 8.44
C VAL A 62 -7.37 10.20 7.34
N GLU A 63 -7.83 11.14 6.52
CA GLU A 63 -8.72 10.82 5.40
C GLU A 63 -8.04 9.87 4.39
N ARG A 64 -6.79 10.15 4.01
CA ARG A 64 -6.01 9.32 3.09
C ARG A 64 -5.79 7.91 3.66
N ASN A 65 -5.35 7.81 4.92
CA ASN A 65 -5.15 6.53 5.59
C ASN A 65 -6.45 5.72 5.70
N LEU A 66 -7.58 6.39 5.96
CA LEU A 66 -8.88 5.73 6.00
C LEU A 66 -9.33 5.25 4.61
N GLN A 67 -9.06 6.02 3.56
CA GLN A 67 -9.33 5.60 2.18
C GLN A 67 -8.52 4.35 1.81
N ASP A 68 -7.24 4.33 2.15
CA ASP A 68 -6.36 3.17 1.91
C ASP A 68 -6.84 1.93 2.68
N ALA A 69 -7.20 2.08 3.96
CA ALA A 69 -7.73 0.99 4.78
C ALA A 69 -9.04 0.42 4.19
N MET A 70 -9.96 1.29 3.76
CA MET A 70 -11.19 0.84 3.11
C MET A 70 -10.92 0.13 1.79
N GLN A 71 -9.94 0.57 1.00
CA GLN A 71 -9.59 -0.07 -0.25
C GLN A 71 -8.94 -1.45 -0.02
N VAL A 72 -8.14 -1.60 1.05
CA VAL A 72 -7.64 -2.92 1.49
C VAL A 72 -8.80 -3.82 1.91
N CYS A 73 -9.73 -3.35 2.73
CA CYS A 73 -10.93 -4.11 3.11
C CYS A 73 -11.75 -4.53 1.89
N ARG A 74 -11.95 -3.63 0.93
CA ARG A 74 -12.62 -3.93 -0.34
C ARG A 74 -11.89 -5.02 -1.12
N ASN A 75 -10.55 -4.96 -1.20
CA ASN A 75 -9.76 -5.96 -1.89
C ASN A 75 -9.89 -7.34 -1.22
N VAL A 76 -9.90 -7.39 0.11
CA VAL A 76 -10.09 -8.65 0.88
C VAL A 76 -11.50 -9.21 0.68
N LEU A 77 -12.52 -8.36 0.54
CA LEU A 77 -13.89 -8.79 0.24
C LEU A 77 -14.04 -9.36 -1.18
N LEU A 78 -13.30 -8.83 -2.14
CA LEU A 78 -13.31 -9.32 -3.53
C LEU A 78 -12.49 -10.60 -3.69
N ASP A 79 -11.27 -10.60 -3.16
CA ASP A 79 -10.32 -11.70 -3.21
C ASP A 79 -9.81 -12.02 -1.79
N PRO A 80 -10.33 -13.08 -1.13
CA PRO A 80 -10.04 -13.38 0.27
C PRO A 80 -8.68 -14.08 0.48
N PHE A 81 -7.68 -13.80 -0.37
CA PHE A 81 -6.35 -14.38 -0.29
C PHE A 81 -5.36 -13.41 0.36
N LEU A 82 -4.72 -13.87 1.44
CA LEU A 82 -3.71 -13.14 2.20
C LEU A 82 -2.36 -13.83 2.09
N LEU A 83 -1.30 -13.04 2.16
CA LEU A 83 0.09 -13.47 2.08
C LEU A 83 0.88 -12.95 3.29
N PRO A 84 1.93 -13.67 3.73
CA PRO A 84 2.84 -13.15 4.74
C PRO A 84 3.61 -11.94 4.21
N GLY A 85 3.68 -10.88 5.02
CA GLY A 85 4.36 -9.64 4.66
C GLY A 85 5.87 -9.63 4.93
N GLY A 86 6.43 -8.46 5.21
CA GLY A 86 7.82 -8.32 5.70
C GLY A 86 8.91 -8.78 4.72
N GLY A 87 8.64 -8.81 3.41
CA GLY A 87 9.60 -9.28 2.42
C GLY A 87 9.63 -10.81 2.22
N ALA A 88 8.76 -11.56 2.90
CA ALA A 88 8.69 -13.02 2.82
C ALA A 88 8.26 -13.47 1.41
N ILE A 89 7.20 -12.87 0.88
CA ILE A 89 6.68 -13.19 -0.45
C ILE A 89 7.69 -12.86 -1.56
N GLU A 90 8.40 -11.74 -1.47
CA GLU A 90 9.42 -11.33 -2.43
C GLU A 90 10.57 -12.34 -2.48
N MET A 91 10.97 -12.86 -1.32
CA MET A 91 11.99 -13.90 -1.22
C MET A 91 11.49 -15.25 -1.79
N ALA A 92 10.24 -15.62 -1.52
CA ALA A 92 9.63 -16.82 -2.06
C ALA A 92 9.52 -16.78 -3.60
N VAL A 93 9.08 -15.64 -4.16
CA VAL A 93 9.00 -15.44 -5.61
C VAL A 93 10.41 -15.44 -6.23
N SER A 94 11.39 -14.78 -5.58
CA SER A 94 12.79 -14.80 -6.02
C SER A 94 13.34 -16.23 -6.10
N LYS A 95 13.15 -17.04 -5.06
CA LYS A 95 13.54 -18.45 -5.06
C LYS A 95 12.91 -19.22 -6.22
N ARG A 96 11.60 -19.05 -6.44
CA ARG A 96 10.88 -19.76 -7.50
C ARG A 96 11.34 -19.35 -8.89
N LEU A 97 11.63 -18.07 -9.10
CA LEU A 97 12.20 -17.56 -10.35
C LEU A 97 13.63 -18.08 -10.57
N MET A 98 14.45 -18.17 -9.51
CA MET A 98 15.78 -18.75 -9.60
C MET A 98 15.73 -20.24 -9.96
N GLU A 99 14.83 -21.03 -9.37
CA GLU A 99 14.62 -22.44 -9.74
C GLU A 99 14.22 -22.57 -11.21
N ARG A 100 13.27 -21.75 -11.67
CA ARG A 100 12.84 -21.73 -13.07
C ARG A 100 13.98 -21.34 -14.01
N SER A 101 14.82 -20.38 -13.62
CA SER A 101 16.00 -19.98 -14.40
C SER A 101 17.00 -21.12 -14.58
N ARG A 102 17.12 -22.05 -13.61
CA ARG A 102 18.01 -23.23 -13.72
C ARG A 102 17.45 -24.31 -14.63
N ALA A 103 16.12 -24.40 -14.74
CA ALA A 103 15.46 -25.34 -15.64
C ALA A 103 15.51 -24.89 -17.11
N LEU A 104 15.65 -23.59 -17.36
CA LEU A 104 15.77 -23.03 -18.71
C LEU A 104 17.21 -23.13 -19.22
N THR A 105 17.37 -23.53 -20.48
CA THR A 105 18.66 -23.54 -21.18
C THR A 105 18.67 -22.46 -22.24
N GLY A 106 19.61 -21.51 -22.18
CA GLY A 106 19.79 -20.46 -23.20
C GLY A 106 20.03 -19.06 -22.62
N ILE A 107 20.01 -18.06 -23.50
CA ILE A 107 20.25 -16.64 -23.17
C ILE A 107 19.15 -16.08 -22.25
N GLU A 108 17.94 -16.63 -22.34
CA GLU A 108 16.78 -16.24 -21.54
C GLU A 108 16.98 -16.49 -20.04
N GLN A 109 17.91 -17.35 -19.63
CA GLN A 109 18.21 -17.63 -18.22
C GLN A 109 18.60 -16.35 -17.44
N TRP A 110 19.36 -15.45 -18.07
CA TRP A 110 19.92 -14.28 -17.40
C TRP A 110 18.85 -13.26 -16.98
N PRO A 111 17.88 -12.88 -17.84
CA PRO A 111 16.74 -12.06 -17.44
C PRO A 111 15.97 -12.61 -16.23
N TYR A 112 15.67 -13.91 -16.18
CA TYR A 112 14.97 -14.51 -15.03
C TYR A 112 15.75 -14.35 -13.73
N ARG A 113 17.08 -14.57 -13.78
CA ARG A 113 17.96 -14.40 -12.62
C ARG A 113 18.08 -12.94 -12.20
N ALA A 114 18.13 -12.00 -13.16
CA ALA A 114 18.18 -10.57 -12.89
C ALA A 114 16.91 -10.12 -12.16
N VAL A 115 15.73 -10.52 -12.65
CA VAL A 115 14.44 -10.21 -12.01
C VAL A 115 14.35 -10.83 -10.61
N ALA A 116 14.76 -12.10 -10.44
CA ALA A 116 14.76 -12.74 -9.13
C ALA A 116 15.61 -11.96 -8.11
N THR A 117 16.79 -11.50 -8.53
CA THR A 117 17.69 -10.71 -7.67
C THR A 117 17.13 -9.30 -7.42
N ALA A 118 16.42 -8.72 -8.39
CA ALA A 118 15.80 -7.41 -8.25
C ALA A 118 14.68 -7.39 -7.20
N LEU A 119 13.86 -8.45 -7.11
CA LEU A 119 12.80 -8.53 -6.09
C LEU A 119 13.34 -8.52 -4.66
N GLU A 120 14.58 -8.94 -4.44
CA GLU A 120 15.21 -8.90 -3.12
C GLU A 120 15.55 -7.47 -2.64
N VAL A 121 15.38 -6.45 -3.48
CA VAL A 121 15.56 -5.06 -3.08
C VAL A 121 14.54 -4.63 -2.01
N VAL A 122 13.35 -5.23 -1.99
CA VAL A 122 12.30 -4.91 -1.02
C VAL A 122 12.73 -5.27 0.41
N PRO A 123 13.05 -6.54 0.75
CA PRO A 123 13.55 -6.87 2.08
C PRO A 123 14.88 -6.19 2.38
N ARG A 124 15.73 -5.97 1.38
CA ARG A 124 16.99 -5.23 1.54
C ARG A 124 16.76 -3.79 2.04
N THR A 125 15.82 -3.09 1.42
CA THR A 125 15.48 -1.71 1.78
C THR A 125 14.83 -1.65 3.15
N LEU A 126 13.96 -2.61 3.49
CA LEU A 126 13.38 -2.72 4.83
C LEU A 126 14.47 -2.85 5.90
N ILE A 127 15.41 -3.79 5.73
CA ILE A 127 16.51 -3.99 6.69
C ILE A 127 17.38 -2.73 6.81
N GLN A 128 17.63 -2.05 5.69
CA GLN A 128 18.40 -0.82 5.67
C GLN A 128 17.71 0.30 6.47
N ASN A 129 16.39 0.44 6.33
CA ASN A 129 15.60 1.41 7.08
C ASN A 129 15.59 1.11 8.60
N CYS A 130 15.67 -0.16 8.98
CA CYS A 130 15.80 -0.59 10.37
C CYS A 130 17.20 -0.35 10.97
N GLY A 131 18.19 0.07 10.17
CA GLY A 131 19.58 0.24 10.61
C GLY A 131 20.31 -1.07 10.90
N ALA A 132 19.75 -2.22 10.53
CA ALA A 132 20.38 -3.52 10.76
C ALA A 132 21.38 -3.86 9.64
N SER A 133 22.27 -4.83 9.90
CA SER A 133 23.25 -5.27 8.90
C SER A 133 22.57 -6.03 7.75
N THR A 134 22.37 -5.32 6.63
CA THR A 134 21.66 -5.80 5.45
C THR A 134 22.25 -7.10 4.89
N ILE A 135 23.58 -7.23 4.90
CA ILE A 135 24.26 -8.41 4.36
C ILE A 135 23.97 -9.64 5.23
N ARG A 136 24.08 -9.51 6.56
CA ARG A 136 23.91 -10.62 7.51
C ARG A 136 22.46 -11.12 7.53
N VAL A 137 21.50 -10.19 7.64
CA VAL A 137 20.08 -10.53 7.74
C VAL A 137 19.58 -11.11 6.42
N LEU A 138 19.92 -10.51 5.27
CA LEU A 138 19.50 -11.04 3.97
C LEU A 138 20.09 -12.43 3.66
N THR A 139 21.35 -12.66 4.05
CA THR A 139 21.99 -13.99 3.89
C THR A 139 21.29 -15.03 4.76
N SER A 140 20.94 -14.67 5.99
CA SER A 140 20.19 -15.52 6.91
C SER A 140 18.78 -15.80 6.41
N LEU A 141 18.10 -14.78 5.84
CA LEU A 141 16.76 -14.88 5.25
C LEU A 141 16.75 -15.85 4.06
N ARG A 142 17.74 -15.74 3.16
CA ARG A 142 17.91 -16.66 2.02
C ARG A 142 18.16 -18.10 2.49
N ALA A 143 19.01 -18.29 3.51
CA ALA A 143 19.31 -19.62 4.05
C ALA A 143 18.05 -20.28 4.64
N LYS A 144 17.24 -19.51 5.38
CA LYS A 144 15.94 -19.97 5.91
C LYS A 144 14.95 -20.33 4.82
N HIS A 145 14.78 -19.47 3.81
CA HIS A 145 13.88 -19.73 2.68
C HIS A 145 14.32 -20.89 1.77
N THR A 146 15.59 -21.28 1.82
CA THR A 146 16.08 -22.45 1.08
C THR A 146 15.54 -23.75 1.71
N GLN A 147 15.33 -23.76 3.03
CA GLN A 147 14.74 -24.90 3.76
C GLN A 147 13.27 -25.11 3.38
N GLU A 148 12.78 -26.35 3.48
CA GLU A 148 11.37 -26.66 3.18
C GLU A 148 10.42 -25.96 4.17
N ASN A 149 9.23 -25.58 3.69
CA ASN A 149 8.13 -24.96 4.46
C ASN A 149 8.40 -23.62 5.16
N SER A 150 9.52 -22.95 4.89
CA SER A 150 9.89 -21.68 5.54
C SER A 150 9.50 -20.44 4.70
N VAL A 151 8.34 -20.47 4.04
CA VAL A 151 7.86 -19.39 3.14
C VAL A 151 7.35 -18.16 3.90
N ASN A 152 7.10 -18.32 5.20
CA ASN A 152 6.48 -17.31 6.05
C ASN A 152 7.49 -16.41 6.75
N TRP A 153 8.78 -16.75 6.67
CA TRP A 153 9.82 -15.99 7.34
C TRP A 153 9.99 -14.65 6.65
N GLY A 154 9.96 -13.56 7.41
CA GLY A 154 10.18 -12.22 6.90
C GLY A 154 11.22 -11.48 7.73
N VAL A 155 11.40 -10.22 7.39
CA VAL A 155 12.13 -9.26 8.20
C VAL A 155 11.13 -8.52 9.06
N ASP A 156 11.36 -8.54 10.37
CA ASP A 156 10.64 -7.67 11.30
C ASP A 156 11.25 -6.25 11.27
N GLY A 157 10.39 -5.27 11.03
CA GLY A 157 10.76 -3.87 10.93
C GLY A 157 11.12 -3.21 12.27
N GLU A 158 10.66 -3.77 13.40
CA GLU A 158 10.90 -3.20 14.73
C GLU A 158 12.22 -3.70 15.32
N THR A 159 12.44 -5.01 15.27
CA THR A 159 13.64 -5.64 15.86
C THR A 159 14.81 -5.75 14.88
N GLY A 160 14.56 -5.58 13.57
CA GLY A 160 15.55 -5.80 12.52
C GLY A 160 16.02 -7.26 12.40
N CYS A 161 15.28 -8.20 13.01
CA CYS A 161 15.57 -9.62 13.04
C CYS A 161 14.64 -10.41 12.11
N LEU A 162 14.95 -11.71 11.94
CA LEU A 162 14.10 -12.62 11.20
C LEU A 162 13.01 -13.18 12.12
N ALA A 163 11.77 -13.14 11.67
CA ALA A 163 10.63 -13.67 12.40
C ALA A 163 9.61 -14.32 11.46
N ASP A 164 8.75 -15.17 12.02
CA ASP A 164 7.61 -15.72 11.27
C ASP A 164 6.50 -14.66 11.18
N MET A 165 6.17 -14.25 9.96
CA MET A 165 5.18 -13.21 9.70
C MET A 165 3.76 -13.68 10.00
N MET A 166 3.48 -15.00 9.98
CA MET A 166 2.19 -15.52 10.40
C MET A 166 1.97 -15.37 11.91
N GLU A 167 3.00 -15.63 12.71
CA GLU A 167 2.94 -15.51 14.17
C GLU A 167 2.85 -14.05 14.61
N LEU A 168 3.56 -13.16 13.91
CA LEU A 168 3.46 -11.71 14.12
C LEU A 168 2.14 -11.11 13.62
N GLY A 169 1.36 -11.84 12.82
CA GLY A 169 0.09 -11.36 12.27
C GLY A 169 0.25 -10.30 11.17
N ILE A 170 1.38 -10.26 10.48
CA ILE A 170 1.64 -9.31 9.39
C ILE A 170 1.19 -9.92 8.07
N TRP A 171 0.01 -9.48 7.61
CA TRP A 171 -0.63 -9.98 6.41
C TRP A 171 -0.78 -8.89 5.34
N GLU A 172 -0.49 -9.25 4.10
CA GLU A 172 -0.68 -8.39 2.94
C GLU A 172 -1.67 -9.05 1.95
N PRO A 173 -2.64 -8.30 1.38
CA PRO A 173 -3.56 -8.86 0.40
C PRO A 173 -2.85 -9.28 -0.89
N LEU A 174 -3.18 -10.46 -1.42
CA LEU A 174 -2.63 -10.95 -2.68
C LEU A 174 -2.89 -9.98 -3.83
N ALA A 175 -4.10 -9.40 -3.90
CA ALA A 175 -4.50 -8.49 -4.97
C ALA A 175 -3.56 -7.29 -5.11
N VAL A 176 -3.13 -6.70 -3.97
CA VAL A 176 -2.23 -5.54 -3.96
C VAL A 176 -0.85 -5.96 -4.50
N LYS A 177 -0.26 -7.03 -3.96
CA LYS A 177 1.07 -7.51 -4.40
C LYS A 177 1.09 -7.92 -5.87
N ALA A 178 0.07 -8.65 -6.32
CA ALA A 178 -0.05 -9.06 -7.71
C ALA A 178 -0.10 -7.85 -8.65
N GLN A 179 -0.86 -6.83 -8.28
CA GLN A 179 -0.94 -5.59 -9.06
C GLN A 179 0.38 -4.83 -9.04
N THR A 180 1.05 -4.73 -7.89
CA THR A 180 2.37 -4.08 -7.78
C THR A 180 3.39 -4.70 -8.73
N TYR A 181 3.50 -6.03 -8.76
CA TYR A 181 4.43 -6.71 -9.67
C TYR A 181 4.05 -6.54 -11.13
N LYS A 182 2.75 -6.65 -11.44
CA LYS A 182 2.26 -6.48 -12.81
C LYS A 182 2.61 -5.09 -13.34
N THR A 183 2.27 -4.05 -12.60
CA THR A 183 2.56 -2.66 -13.00
C THR A 183 4.07 -2.42 -13.07
N ALA A 184 4.87 -2.90 -12.11
CA ALA A 184 6.32 -2.74 -12.15
C ALA A 184 6.96 -3.37 -13.41
N MET A 185 6.52 -4.58 -13.78
CA MET A 185 7.02 -5.26 -14.98
C MET A 185 6.56 -4.58 -16.27
N GLU A 186 5.30 -4.18 -16.35
CA GLU A 186 4.76 -3.44 -17.50
C GLU A 186 5.53 -2.13 -17.71
N THR A 187 5.77 -1.37 -16.63
CA THR A 187 6.58 -0.14 -16.68
C THR A 187 8.03 -0.42 -17.10
N ALA A 188 8.67 -1.46 -16.57
CA ALA A 188 10.03 -1.82 -16.97
C ALA A 188 10.12 -2.19 -18.45
N ILE A 189 9.15 -2.94 -18.98
CA ILE A 189 9.07 -3.29 -20.40
C ILE A 189 8.85 -2.04 -21.25
N LEU A 190 7.99 -1.11 -20.82
CA LEU A 190 7.76 0.14 -21.53
C LEU A 190 9.04 0.97 -21.61
N LEU A 191 9.80 1.08 -20.52
CA LEU A 191 11.07 1.81 -20.50
C LEU A 191 12.14 1.15 -21.39
N LEU A 192 12.25 -0.18 -21.36
CA LEU A 192 13.21 -0.92 -22.19
C LEU A 192 12.89 -0.88 -23.69
N ARG A 193 11.64 -0.56 -24.06
CA ARG A 193 11.23 -0.42 -25.46
C ARG A 193 11.52 0.96 -26.05
N ILE A 194 11.87 1.95 -25.23
CA ILE A 194 12.18 3.29 -25.73
C ILE A 194 13.64 3.28 -26.21
N ASP A 195 13.83 3.35 -27.53
CA ASP A 195 15.16 3.42 -28.12
C ASP A 195 15.73 4.85 -28.12
N ASP A 196 14.89 5.87 -28.33
CA ASP A 196 15.29 7.28 -28.36
C ASP A 196 14.21 8.23 -27.83
N ILE A 197 14.65 9.29 -27.15
CA ILE A 197 13.78 10.38 -26.66
C ILE A 197 14.08 11.64 -27.46
N VAL A 198 13.18 12.02 -28.36
CA VAL A 198 13.28 13.30 -29.09
C VAL A 198 12.65 14.41 -28.25
N SER A 199 13.50 15.16 -27.54
CA SER A 199 13.07 16.31 -26.75
C SER A 199 13.07 17.59 -27.59
N GLY A 200 11.87 18.05 -27.96
CA GLY A 200 11.67 19.33 -28.64
C GLY A 200 11.89 20.50 -27.67
N HIS A 201 13.11 21.00 -27.59
CA HIS A 201 13.39 22.21 -26.83
C HIS A 201 12.79 23.42 -27.59
N LYS A 202 11.69 23.97 -27.08
CA LYS A 202 11.20 25.29 -27.51
C LYS A 202 12.26 26.32 -27.13
N LYS A 203 12.88 26.96 -28.13
CA LYS A 203 13.75 28.12 -27.92
C LYS A 203 12.90 29.19 -27.22
N LYS A 204 13.25 29.56 -25.98
CA LYS A 204 12.71 30.78 -25.37
C LYS A 204 13.20 31.93 -26.25
N ASP A 205 12.29 32.53 -27.01
CA ASP A 205 12.56 33.82 -27.63
C ASP A 205 12.96 34.79 -26.52
N LYS A 206 14.19 35.29 -26.61
CA LYS A 206 14.69 36.38 -25.76
C LYS A 206 14.08 37.66 -26.29
N ASP A 207 12.81 37.89 -26.00
CA ASP A 207 12.23 39.21 -26.00
C ASP A 207 11.96 39.63 -24.55
N GLU A 208 12.25 40.91 -24.28
CA GLU A 208 12.03 41.65 -23.02
C GLU A 208 13.18 41.66 -21.98
N GLN A 209 14.18 42.52 -22.22
CA GLN A 209 14.56 43.66 -21.34
C GLN A 209 15.94 44.22 -21.71
N MET A 210 15.99 45.12 -22.68
CA MET A 210 16.93 46.24 -22.68
C MET A 210 16.12 47.54 -22.84
N GLY A 211 15.39 47.87 -21.78
CA GLY A 211 14.87 49.22 -21.57
C GLY A 211 15.35 49.67 -20.19
N GLY A 212 16.31 50.61 -20.14
CA GLY A 212 16.76 51.17 -18.87
C GLY A 212 18.11 51.90 -18.90
N GLN A 213 18.10 53.15 -19.38
CA GLN A 213 18.77 54.36 -18.85
C GLN A 213 20.26 54.38 -18.48
N GLY A 214 20.98 55.37 -19.05
CA GLY A 214 22.06 56.07 -18.34
C GLY A 214 23.10 56.77 -19.23
N ALA A 215 23.27 58.09 -19.00
CA ALA A 215 24.30 59.03 -19.48
C ALA A 215 24.06 59.71 -20.84
N GLU A 216 23.55 60.95 -20.82
CA GLU A 216 24.37 62.18 -20.80
C GLU A 216 23.56 63.35 -20.23
#